data_AF-R7P4I9-F1
#
_entry.id   AF-R7P4I9-F1
#
_cell.length_a   1.000
_cell.length_b   1.000
_cell.length_c   1.000
_cell.angle_alpha   90.00
_cell.angle_beta   90.00
_cell.angle_gamma   90.00
#
_symmetry.space_group_name_H-M   'P 1'
#
loop_
_entity.id
_entity.type
_entity.pdbx_description
1 polymer ?
#
loop_
_entity_poly.entity_id
_entity_poly.type
_entity_poly.pdbx_seq_one_letter_code
_entity_poly.pdbx_strand_id
1 'polypeptide(L)'
;MKNSISLDNLLFIYEKEISKNIKNKKKLYDFEINKMQYIENIMYMLNNGYVGHNHYNIFLIYEPKCRLVMSLSVKDKVINHFVTRYILENKLTKYLDDRNVATRKGMGTDYAVKLVIKYMNKLKQKYDKFYVLKLDISKYFYSIDHEVLKNLMIDKLDTYEYDIINKIIDSTNKKYINDTINYLKLKKNVDIPLYEYNKGLPIGNMTSQFLSIYYLYKLDHYIVNNLHLKYYVRYMDDFIIFDNDLNHLKKCKDIIIDILENEYKLKVNKKKTWICNIDSGFSFLGYTCKVIDNKTIVRIKKSNIDKIKKRVKEVKYLYDSKRMDIYKAFCTIMTYTYSYKFSDNKKIKKVINRYWYEE
;
A
#
# COMPACT_ATOMS: atom_id res chain seq x y z
N MET A 1 25.04 5.36 12.99
CA MET A 1 24.55 5.41 11.60
C MET A 1 25.64 5.61 10.54
N LYS A 2 26.75 6.33 10.81
CA LYS A 2 27.91 6.32 9.89
C LYS A 2 28.42 4.90 9.58
N ASN A 3 28.33 3.97 10.55
CA ASN A 3 28.70 2.57 10.36
C ASN A 3 27.73 1.75 9.45
N SER A 4 26.51 2.23 9.19
CA SER A 4 25.58 1.53 8.30
C SER A 4 25.67 1.99 6.85
N ILE A 5 26.25 3.19 6.60
CA ILE A 5 26.57 3.66 5.25
C ILE A 5 27.84 2.92 4.80
N SER A 6 27.64 1.69 4.32
CA SER A 6 28.71 0.85 3.78
C SER A 6 28.46 0.56 2.30
N LEU A 7 29.56 0.34 1.58
CA LEU A 7 29.54 -0.07 0.17
C LEU A 7 28.66 -1.32 -0.01
N ASP A 8 28.84 -2.32 0.86
CA ASP A 8 28.12 -3.60 0.79
C ASP A 8 26.61 -3.44 0.94
N ASN A 9 26.15 -2.57 1.85
CA ASN A 9 24.72 -2.32 2.07
C ASN A 9 24.08 -1.66 0.84
N LEU A 10 24.76 -0.69 0.23
CA LEU A 10 24.27 0.01 -0.96
C LEU A 10 24.28 -0.89 -2.19
N LEU A 11 25.33 -1.69 -2.36
CA LEU A 11 25.40 -2.71 -3.41
C LEU A 11 24.29 -3.76 -3.24
N PHE A 12 24.06 -4.24 -2.02
CA PHE A 12 22.99 -5.17 -1.71
C PHE A 12 21.62 -4.62 -2.12
N ILE A 13 21.30 -3.38 -1.72
CA ILE A 13 20.04 -2.72 -2.11
C ILE A 13 19.92 -2.65 -3.62
N TYR A 14 20.97 -2.18 -4.29
CA TYR A 14 20.95 -2.01 -5.73
C TYR A 14 20.72 -3.35 -6.45
N GLU A 15 21.53 -4.36 -6.16
CA GLU A 15 21.55 -5.64 -6.87
C GLU A 15 20.36 -6.55 -6.55
N LYS A 16 19.89 -6.54 -5.30
CA LYS A 16 18.83 -7.45 -4.87
C LYS A 16 17.44 -6.86 -5.02
N GLU A 17 17.30 -5.53 -5.00
CA GLU A 17 15.99 -4.88 -4.91
C GLU A 17 15.71 -3.97 -6.10
N ILE A 18 16.67 -3.13 -6.48
CA ILE A 18 16.41 -2.08 -7.47
C ILE A 18 16.58 -2.62 -8.88
N SER A 19 17.72 -3.24 -9.19
CA SER A 19 18.05 -3.73 -10.54
C SER A 19 17.01 -4.69 -11.08
N LYS A 20 16.47 -5.57 -10.22
CA LYS A 20 15.45 -6.58 -10.58
C LYS A 20 14.08 -5.99 -10.90
N ASN A 21 13.76 -4.81 -10.37
CA ASN A 21 12.41 -4.24 -10.44
C ASN A 21 12.29 -3.05 -11.41
N ILE A 22 13.41 -2.56 -11.97
CA ILE A 22 13.39 -1.46 -12.94
C ILE A 22 12.94 -1.98 -14.31
N LYS A 23 11.82 -1.43 -14.82
CA LYS A 23 11.33 -1.71 -16.16
C LYS A 23 12.13 -1.03 -17.28
N ASN A 24 12.71 0.14 -17.01
CA ASN A 24 13.46 0.89 -18.01
C ASN A 24 14.89 0.36 -18.12
N LYS A 25 15.12 -0.54 -19.09
CA LYS A 25 16.40 -1.20 -19.32
C LYS A 25 17.54 -0.24 -19.64
N LYS A 26 17.27 0.88 -20.34
CA LYS A 26 18.30 1.88 -20.66
C LYS A 26 18.85 2.53 -19.38
N LYS A 27 17.97 3.02 -18.51
CA LYS A 27 18.38 3.61 -17.22
C LYS A 27 19.11 2.60 -16.32
N LEU A 28 18.74 1.32 -16.41
CA LEU A 28 19.43 0.26 -15.69
C LEU A 28 20.84 0.06 -16.24
N TYR A 29 20.97 -0.07 -17.56
CA TYR A 29 22.25 -0.23 -18.24
C TYR A 29 23.21 0.93 -17.98
N ASP A 30 22.72 2.17 -18.07
CA ASP A 30 23.51 3.38 -17.78
C ASP A 30 24.07 3.35 -16.34
N PHE A 31 23.27 2.86 -15.40
CA PHE A 31 23.70 2.69 -14.01
C PHE A 31 24.70 1.54 -13.85
N GLU A 32 24.48 0.39 -14.50
CA GLU A 32 25.39 -0.76 -14.41
C GLU A 32 26.78 -0.45 -14.96
N ILE A 33 26.90 0.30 -16.06
CA ILE A 33 28.22 0.70 -16.61
C ILE A 33 29.03 1.49 -15.59
N ASN A 34 28.40 2.45 -14.90
CA ASN A 34 29.08 3.36 -13.99
C ASN A 34 28.75 3.03 -12.52
N LYS A 35 28.47 1.76 -12.23
CA LYS A 35 27.89 1.32 -10.96
C LYS A 35 28.69 1.78 -9.76
N MET A 36 30.00 1.53 -9.74
CA MET A 36 30.85 1.90 -8.61
C MET A 36 30.91 3.41 -8.40
N GLN A 37 31.02 4.19 -9.48
CA GLN A 37 31.00 5.65 -9.42
C GLN A 37 29.66 6.17 -8.85
N TYR A 38 28.53 5.59 -9.27
CA TYR A 38 27.23 5.98 -8.73
C TYR A 38 27.08 5.62 -7.25
N ILE A 39 27.56 4.45 -6.83
CA ILE A 39 27.49 4.03 -5.43
C ILE A 39 28.39 4.90 -4.55
N GLU A 40 29.60 5.23 -5.00
CA GLU A 40 30.49 6.17 -4.31
C GLU A 40 29.85 7.57 -4.21
N ASN A 41 29.23 8.04 -5.29
CA ASN A 41 28.48 9.30 -5.28
C ASN A 41 27.33 9.26 -4.27
N ILE A 42 26.58 8.15 -4.20
CA ILE A 42 25.52 7.95 -3.21
C ILE A 42 26.07 7.97 -1.78
N MET A 43 27.21 7.30 -1.53
CA MET A 43 27.86 7.34 -0.22
C MET A 43 28.26 8.76 0.16
N TYR A 44 28.89 9.50 -0.76
CA TYR A 44 29.22 10.90 -0.55
C TYR A 44 27.98 11.74 -0.25
N MET A 45 26.91 11.55 -1.03
CA MET A 45 25.64 12.25 -0.83
C MET A 45 25.06 11.96 0.56
N LEU A 46 24.95 10.69 0.94
CA LEU A 46 24.48 10.30 2.26
C LEU A 46 25.37 10.91 3.33
N ASN A 47 26.69 10.70 3.31
CA ASN A 47 27.60 11.23 4.35
C ASN A 47 27.47 12.75 4.58
N ASN A 48 27.07 13.51 3.55
CA ASN A 48 26.85 14.95 3.63
C ASN A 48 25.37 15.37 3.80
N GLY A 49 24.45 14.44 4.01
CA GLY A 49 23.02 14.73 4.26
C GLY A 49 22.21 15.11 3.01
N TYR A 50 22.68 14.71 1.81
CA TYR A 50 21.99 14.91 0.55
C TYR A 50 21.16 13.68 0.16
N VAL A 51 19.87 13.87 -0.08
CA VAL A 51 18.94 12.79 -0.47
C VAL A 51 18.56 12.76 -1.95
N GLY A 52 19.10 13.67 -2.77
CA GLY A 52 19.01 13.57 -4.23
C GLY A 52 17.63 13.73 -4.86
N HIS A 53 16.56 13.95 -4.07
CA HIS A 53 15.17 14.15 -4.50
C HIS A 53 14.93 15.43 -5.33
N ASN A 54 15.81 15.75 -6.25
CA ASN A 54 15.84 16.99 -7.01
C ASN A 54 14.66 17.06 -7.98
N HIS A 55 14.39 15.97 -8.71
CA HIS A 55 13.31 15.91 -9.68
C HIS A 55 12.65 14.52 -9.76
N TYR A 56 11.32 14.50 -9.72
CA TYR A 56 10.50 13.31 -9.89
C TYR A 56 10.13 13.10 -11.36
N ASN A 57 10.17 11.87 -11.84
CA ASN A 57 9.48 11.51 -13.08
C ASN A 57 8.00 11.27 -12.76
N ILE A 58 7.15 12.25 -13.09
CA ILE A 58 5.73 12.26 -12.76
C ILE A 58 4.93 11.74 -13.95
N PHE A 59 4.13 10.71 -13.74
CA PHE A 59 3.28 10.14 -14.78
C PHE A 59 1.99 9.52 -14.20
N LEU A 60 1.05 9.21 -15.08
CA LEU A 60 -0.24 8.64 -14.71
C LEU A 60 -0.28 7.14 -14.99
N ILE A 61 -0.86 6.37 -14.07
CA ILE A 61 -1.18 4.95 -14.25
C ILE A 61 -2.68 4.75 -14.03
N TYR A 62 -3.30 3.85 -14.81
CA TYR A 62 -4.73 3.55 -14.73
C TYR A 62 -4.99 2.10 -14.35
N GLU A 63 -5.09 1.78 -13.05
CA GLU A 63 -5.48 0.42 -12.62
C GLU A 63 -6.14 0.39 -11.23
N PRO A 64 -7.48 0.28 -11.05
CA PRO A 64 -8.59 0.55 -11.96
C PRO A 64 -8.99 2.05 -12.02
N LYS A 65 -8.33 2.91 -11.24
CA LYS A 65 -8.54 4.36 -11.23
C LYS A 65 -7.24 5.04 -11.63
N CYS A 66 -7.34 6.24 -12.20
CA CYS A 66 -6.18 7.09 -12.48
C CYS A 66 -5.44 7.40 -11.17
N ARG A 67 -4.12 7.20 -11.16
CA ARG A 67 -3.23 7.60 -10.07
C ARG A 67 -2.01 8.30 -10.63
N LEU A 68 -1.64 9.38 -9.97
CA LEU A 68 -0.33 10.01 -10.14
C LEU A 68 0.74 9.14 -9.48
N VAL A 69 1.83 8.89 -10.19
CA VAL A 69 3.01 8.23 -9.68
C VAL A 69 4.20 9.16 -9.84
N MET A 70 4.98 9.29 -8.77
CA MET A 70 6.19 10.09 -8.68
C MET A 70 7.37 9.13 -8.56
N SER A 71 7.98 8.79 -9.69
CA SER A 71 9.11 7.84 -9.71
C SER A 71 10.44 8.57 -9.60
N LEU A 72 11.28 8.09 -8.68
CA LEU A 72 12.64 8.55 -8.51
C LEU A 72 13.60 8.08 -9.62
N SER A 73 14.75 8.76 -9.73
CA SER A 73 15.90 8.28 -10.50
C SER A 73 16.45 6.99 -9.87
N VAL A 74 17.27 6.23 -10.60
CA VAL A 74 17.84 4.98 -10.06
C VAL A 74 18.70 5.28 -8.82
N LYS A 75 19.50 6.35 -8.87
CA LYS A 75 20.33 6.82 -7.77
C LYS A 75 19.51 7.15 -6.52
N ASP A 76 18.46 7.95 -6.69
CA ASP A 76 17.63 8.38 -5.55
C ASP A 76 16.78 7.23 -5.02
N LYS A 77 16.45 6.21 -5.84
CA LYS A 77 15.83 4.98 -5.36
C LYS A 77 16.74 4.21 -4.41
N VAL A 78 18.05 4.13 -4.70
CA VAL A 78 19.02 3.48 -3.80
C VAL A 78 19.04 4.19 -2.45
N ILE A 79 19.14 5.53 -2.47
CA ILE A 79 19.05 6.36 -1.26
C ILE A 79 17.74 6.12 -0.51
N ASN A 80 16.61 6.14 -1.22
CA ASN A 80 15.28 5.97 -0.63
C ASN A 80 15.11 4.59 0.04
N HIS A 81 15.58 3.52 -0.61
CA HIS A 81 15.57 2.18 -0.04
C HIS A 81 16.53 2.08 1.15
N PHE A 82 17.72 2.69 1.06
CA PHE A 82 18.68 2.72 2.15
C PHE A 82 18.11 3.37 3.40
N VAL A 83 17.58 4.60 3.25
CA VAL A 83 16.89 5.32 4.34
C VAL A 83 15.74 4.47 4.90
N THR A 84 14.96 3.81 4.05
CA THR A 84 13.85 3.00 4.56
C THR A 84 14.33 1.81 5.38
N ARG A 85 15.30 1.04 4.90
CA ARG A 85 15.73 -0.18 5.58
C ARG A 85 16.53 0.07 6.85
N TYR A 86 17.54 0.93 6.74
CA TYR A 86 18.54 1.07 7.79
C TYR A 86 18.17 2.13 8.82
N ILE A 87 17.25 3.04 8.48
CA ILE A 87 16.77 4.10 9.39
C ILE A 87 15.35 3.80 9.84
N LEU A 88 14.39 3.86 8.91
CA LEU A 88 12.97 3.79 9.24
C LEU A 88 12.57 2.42 9.79
N GLU A 89 12.79 1.34 9.03
CA GLU A 89 12.42 -0.02 9.43
C GLU A 89 13.16 -0.43 10.71
N ASN A 90 14.45 -0.15 10.79
CA ASN A 90 15.28 -0.51 11.94
C ASN A 90 14.80 0.15 13.25
N LYS A 91 14.51 1.45 13.23
CA LYS A 91 14.14 2.20 14.45
C LYS A 91 12.65 2.19 14.76
N LEU A 92 11.79 2.20 13.73
CA LEU A 92 10.36 2.50 13.88
C LEU A 92 9.46 1.27 13.81
N THR A 93 9.91 0.13 13.26
CA THR A 93 9.06 -1.07 13.12
C THR A 93 8.55 -1.59 14.46
N LYS A 94 9.33 -1.43 15.55
CA LYS A 94 8.95 -1.86 16.91
C LYS A 94 7.69 -1.18 17.46
N TYR A 95 7.30 -0.03 16.91
CA TYR A 95 6.09 0.69 17.32
C TYR A 95 4.85 0.23 16.56
N LEU A 96 4.99 -0.54 15.48
CA LEU A 96 3.87 -0.97 14.64
C LEU A 96 3.17 -2.19 15.25
N ASP A 97 1.85 -2.13 15.37
CA ASP A 97 1.03 -3.28 15.77
C ASP A 97 0.99 -4.34 14.66
N ASP A 98 0.97 -5.62 15.00
CA ASP A 98 0.93 -6.73 14.04
C ASP A 98 -0.39 -6.82 13.24
N ARG A 99 -1.43 -6.12 13.69
CA ARG A 99 -2.70 -5.94 12.98
C ARG A 99 -2.60 -4.93 11.84
N ASN A 100 -1.53 -4.13 11.80
CA ASN A 100 -1.18 -3.32 10.65
C ASN A 100 -0.28 -4.13 9.71
N VAL A 101 -0.87 -4.62 8.63
CA VAL A 101 -0.30 -5.70 7.82
C VAL A 101 0.23 -5.26 6.46
N ALA A 102 0.04 -3.99 6.09
CA ALA A 102 0.43 -3.52 4.76
C ALA A 102 1.95 -3.30 4.65
N THR A 103 2.51 -3.60 3.47
CA THR A 103 3.91 -3.33 3.08
C THR A 103 5.00 -3.81 4.07
N ARG A 104 4.68 -4.79 4.93
CA ARG A 104 5.63 -5.38 5.87
C ARG A 104 6.07 -6.76 5.40
N LYS A 105 7.34 -7.10 5.63
CA LYS A 105 7.91 -8.39 5.22
C LYS A 105 7.17 -9.55 5.89
N GLY A 106 6.79 -10.56 5.11
CA GLY A 106 6.00 -11.71 5.60
C GLY A 106 4.52 -11.39 5.86
N MET A 107 4.12 -10.13 5.74
CA MET A 107 2.74 -9.68 5.81
C MET A 107 2.26 -9.27 4.40
N GLY A 108 1.01 -8.85 4.30
CA GLY A 108 0.38 -8.45 3.05
C GLY A 108 -1.06 -8.92 2.96
N THR A 109 -1.57 -9.03 1.74
CA THR A 109 -2.98 -9.37 1.50
C THR A 109 -3.36 -10.72 2.09
N ASP A 110 -2.48 -11.71 1.93
CA ASP A 110 -2.75 -13.07 2.42
C ASP A 110 -2.81 -13.12 3.94
N TYR A 111 -1.90 -12.42 4.62
CA TYR A 111 -1.87 -12.36 6.08
C TYR A 111 -3.08 -11.58 6.63
N ALA A 112 -3.43 -10.46 5.99
CA ALA A 112 -4.61 -9.67 6.34
C ALA A 112 -5.91 -10.50 6.28
N VAL A 113 -6.10 -11.25 5.18
CA VAL A 113 -7.28 -12.09 4.99
C VAL A 113 -7.29 -13.26 5.99
N LYS A 114 -6.13 -13.86 6.29
CA LYS A 114 -6.00 -14.87 7.35
C LYS A 114 -6.41 -14.33 8.72
N LEU A 115 -5.97 -13.12 9.08
CA LEU A 115 -6.35 -12.49 10.35
C LEU A 115 -7.86 -12.23 10.41
N VAL A 116 -8.44 -11.70 9.33
CA VAL A 116 -9.89 -11.50 9.22
C VAL A 116 -10.66 -12.81 9.45
N ILE A 117 -10.28 -13.88 8.76
CA ILE A 117 -10.92 -15.21 8.91
C ILE A 117 -10.76 -15.73 10.34
N LYS A 118 -9.57 -15.59 10.93
CA LYS A 118 -9.28 -15.97 12.31
C LYS A 118 -10.18 -15.23 13.30
N TYR A 119 -10.35 -13.93 13.14
CA TYR A 119 -11.19 -13.10 14.02
C TYR A 119 -12.67 -13.40 13.85
N MET A 120 -13.15 -13.55 12.62
CA MET A 120 -14.52 -13.99 12.36
C MET A 120 -14.81 -15.33 13.03
N ASN A 121 -13.92 -16.33 12.90
CA ASN A 121 -14.11 -17.63 13.53
C ASN A 121 -14.13 -17.55 15.07
N LYS A 122 -13.27 -16.73 15.67
CA LYS A 122 -13.25 -16.53 17.13
C LYS A 122 -14.51 -15.85 17.65
N LEU A 123 -14.99 -14.80 16.97
CA LEU A 123 -16.19 -14.08 17.38
C LEU A 123 -17.44 -14.94 17.23
N LYS A 124 -17.53 -15.65 16.10
CA LYS A 124 -18.62 -16.57 15.81
C LYS A 124 -18.76 -17.72 16.83
N GLN A 125 -17.65 -18.17 17.43
CA GLN A 125 -17.68 -19.16 18.52
C GLN A 125 -18.19 -18.59 19.85
N LYS A 126 -18.06 -17.27 20.05
CA LYS A 126 -18.39 -16.61 21.33
C LYS A 126 -19.76 -15.91 21.31
N TYR A 127 -20.19 -15.47 20.14
CA TYR A 127 -21.37 -14.64 19.98
C TYR A 127 -22.16 -15.11 18.77
N ASP A 128 -23.48 -15.16 18.91
CA ASP A 128 -24.40 -15.48 17.80
C ASP A 128 -24.45 -14.37 16.76
N LYS A 129 -24.25 -13.12 17.19
CA LYS A 129 -24.26 -11.94 16.32
C LYS A 129 -23.05 -11.07 16.62
N PHE A 130 -22.45 -10.56 15.56
CA PHE A 130 -21.41 -9.55 15.64
C PHE A 130 -21.41 -8.68 14.39
N TYR A 131 -20.79 -7.52 14.52
CA TYR A 131 -20.79 -6.45 13.55
C TYR A 131 -19.37 -6.18 13.07
N VAL A 132 -19.28 -5.63 11.86
CA VAL A 132 -18.04 -5.18 11.26
C VAL A 132 -18.16 -3.70 10.92
N LEU A 133 -17.20 -2.92 11.38
CA LEU A 133 -16.98 -1.55 10.95
C LEU A 133 -15.91 -1.55 9.87
N LYS A 134 -16.29 -1.06 8.70
CA LYS A 134 -15.34 -0.70 7.66
C LYS A 134 -15.13 0.80 7.68
N LEU A 135 -13.87 1.25 7.68
CA LEU A 135 -13.50 2.66 7.57
C LEU A 135 -12.43 2.82 6.49
N ASP A 136 -12.55 3.87 5.67
CA ASP A 136 -11.66 4.19 4.54
C ASP A 136 -11.30 5.68 4.59
N ILE A 137 -10.01 6.00 4.48
CA ILE A 137 -9.54 7.39 4.51
C ILE A 137 -9.54 7.98 3.09
N SER A 138 -10.04 9.20 2.95
CA SER A 138 -10.10 9.86 1.65
C SER A 138 -8.72 10.36 1.20
N LYS A 139 -8.32 9.98 -0.01
CA LYS A 139 -7.07 10.42 -0.67
C LYS A 139 -5.84 10.29 0.24
N TYR A 140 -5.72 9.19 0.98
CA TYR A 140 -4.76 9.01 2.07
C TYR A 140 -3.36 9.57 1.82
N PHE A 141 -2.67 9.14 0.75
CA PHE A 141 -1.32 9.62 0.44
C PHE A 141 -1.23 11.13 0.18
N TYR A 142 -2.30 11.80 -0.28
CA TYR A 142 -2.30 13.25 -0.50
C TYR A 142 -2.65 14.04 0.76
N SER A 143 -3.27 13.40 1.76
CA SER A 143 -3.81 14.07 2.95
C SER A 143 -2.93 13.96 4.19
N ILE A 144 -1.90 13.11 4.19
CA ILE A 144 -0.94 12.99 5.31
C ILE A 144 -0.30 14.35 5.59
N ASP A 145 -0.48 14.87 6.81
CA ASP A 145 0.09 16.15 7.24
C ASP A 145 1.57 15.98 7.58
N HIS A 146 2.40 16.84 7.00
CA HIS A 146 3.86 16.76 7.17
C HIS A 146 4.24 17.01 8.62
N GLU A 147 3.69 18.04 9.25
CA GLU A 147 4.04 18.44 10.62
C GLU A 147 3.64 17.36 11.64
N VAL A 148 2.44 16.80 11.50
CA VAL A 148 2.02 15.65 12.34
C VAL A 148 3.00 14.48 12.18
N LEU A 149 3.36 14.12 10.93
CA LEU A 149 4.28 13.01 10.68
C LEU A 149 5.68 13.25 11.26
N LYS A 150 6.21 14.46 11.08
CA LYS A 150 7.51 14.88 11.62
C LYS A 150 7.53 14.82 13.15
N ASN A 151 6.48 15.35 13.79
CA ASN A 151 6.34 15.32 15.25
C ASN A 151 6.26 13.89 15.82
N LEU A 152 5.76 12.90 15.07
CA LEU A 152 5.74 11.50 15.51
C LEU A 152 7.15 10.86 15.54
N MET A 153 8.15 11.49 14.93
CA MET A 153 9.48 10.92 14.72
C MET A 153 10.61 11.69 15.40
N ILE A 154 10.35 12.91 15.86
CA ILE A 154 11.36 13.82 16.42
C ILE A 154 12.11 13.23 17.63
N ASP A 155 11.43 12.42 18.44
CA ASP A 155 11.95 11.77 19.65
C ASP A 155 12.60 10.40 19.38
N LYS A 156 12.51 9.90 18.13
CA LYS A 156 12.89 8.52 17.77
C LYS A 156 14.08 8.44 16.84
N LEU A 157 14.44 9.56 16.22
CA LEU A 157 15.52 9.66 15.25
C LEU A 157 16.58 10.64 15.74
N ASP A 158 17.81 10.43 15.30
CA ASP A 158 18.85 11.43 15.52
C ASP A 158 18.69 12.63 14.58
N THR A 159 19.38 13.74 14.85
CA THR A 159 19.26 15.00 14.10
C THR A 159 19.49 14.82 12.61
N TYR A 160 20.46 13.99 12.24
CA TYR A 160 20.83 13.77 10.84
C TYR A 160 19.76 12.92 10.12
N GLU A 161 19.29 11.85 10.75
CA GLU A 161 18.21 11.01 10.24
C GLU A 161 16.93 11.81 10.03
N TYR A 162 16.57 12.61 11.04
CA TYR A 162 15.40 13.46 11.04
C TYR A 162 15.46 14.49 9.89
N ASP A 163 16.60 15.18 9.72
CA ASP A 163 16.80 16.11 8.61
C ASP A 163 16.66 15.44 7.24
N ILE A 164 17.29 14.27 7.06
CA ILE A 164 17.16 13.48 5.84
C ILE A 164 15.71 13.16 5.55
N ILE A 165 14.95 12.67 6.52
CA ILE A 165 13.56 12.27 6.29
C ILE A 165 12.65 13.49 6.09
N ASN A 166 12.91 14.62 6.74
CA ASN A 166 12.21 15.87 6.48
C ASN A 166 12.37 16.30 5.02
N LYS A 167 13.60 16.27 4.49
CA LYS A 167 13.85 16.56 3.06
C LYS A 167 13.08 15.62 2.12
N ILE A 168 12.85 14.37 2.53
CA ILE A 168 12.04 13.39 1.77
C ILE A 168 10.55 13.74 1.84
N ILE A 169 10.04 14.04 3.03
CA ILE A 169 8.64 14.40 3.28
C ILE A 169 8.30 15.69 2.52
N ASP A 170 9.12 16.73 2.67
CA ASP A 170 8.94 18.05 2.06
C ASP A 170 9.18 18.05 0.55
N SER A 171 9.66 16.95 -0.02
CA SER A 171 9.91 16.84 -1.46
C SER A 171 8.64 17.03 -2.30
N THR A 172 7.44 16.84 -1.74
CA THR A 172 6.14 17.10 -2.40
C THR A 172 5.75 18.57 -2.43
N ASN A 173 6.37 19.42 -1.62
CA ASN A 173 6.09 20.86 -1.57
C ASN A 173 6.70 21.64 -2.75
N LYS A 174 7.51 20.99 -3.60
CA LYS A 174 8.16 21.66 -4.73
C LYS A 174 7.15 22.09 -5.79
N LYS A 175 7.16 23.38 -6.14
CA LYS A 175 6.22 24.01 -7.07
C LYS A 175 6.02 23.26 -8.39
N TYR A 176 7.12 22.78 -9.00
CA TYR A 176 7.07 22.08 -10.29
C TYR A 176 6.17 20.83 -10.28
N ILE A 177 5.92 20.23 -9.10
CA ILE A 177 5.09 19.04 -8.97
C ILE A 177 3.65 19.37 -9.37
N ASN A 178 3.06 20.41 -8.78
CA ASN A 178 1.70 20.81 -9.12
C ASN A 178 1.62 21.39 -10.54
N ASP A 179 2.66 22.07 -11.03
CA ASP A 179 2.74 22.53 -12.42
C ASP A 179 2.69 21.34 -13.40
N THR A 180 3.45 20.29 -13.12
CA THR A 180 3.46 19.05 -13.92
C THR A 180 2.14 18.32 -13.85
N ILE A 181 1.51 18.27 -12.66
CA ILE A 181 0.19 17.65 -12.49
C ILE A 181 -0.86 18.40 -13.32
N ASN A 182 -0.86 19.73 -13.30
CA ASN A 182 -1.77 20.55 -14.10
C ASN A 182 -1.59 20.31 -15.61
N TYR A 183 -0.35 20.25 -16.08
CA TYR A 183 -0.05 19.87 -17.47
C TYR A 183 -0.62 18.48 -17.82
N LEU A 184 -0.44 17.49 -16.94
CA LEU A 184 -0.95 16.12 -17.16
C LEU A 184 -2.48 16.05 -17.13
N LYS A 185 -3.14 16.82 -16.26
CA LYS A 185 -4.61 16.95 -16.21
C LYS A 185 -5.15 17.39 -17.56
N LEU A 186 -4.61 18.48 -18.10
CA LEU A 186 -5.03 19.04 -19.39
C LEU A 186 -4.75 18.05 -20.53
N LYS A 187 -3.55 17.48 -20.58
CA LYS A 187 -3.13 16.57 -21.65
C LYS A 187 -3.94 15.27 -21.71
N LYS A 188 -4.40 14.76 -20.57
CA LYS A 188 -5.11 13.46 -20.49
C LYS A 188 -6.60 13.60 -20.16
N ASN A 189 -7.10 14.82 -20.02
CA ASN A 189 -8.47 15.13 -19.63
C ASN A 189 -8.95 14.30 -18.42
N VAL A 190 -8.15 14.29 -17.35
CA VAL A 190 -8.47 13.55 -16.13
C VAL A 190 -8.37 14.41 -14.89
N ASP A 191 -9.30 14.18 -13.98
CA ASP A 191 -9.29 14.80 -12.67
C ASP A 191 -8.45 13.96 -11.70
N ILE A 192 -7.44 14.61 -11.13
CA ILE A 192 -6.51 14.06 -10.13
C ILE A 192 -6.26 15.14 -9.05
N PRO A 193 -6.10 14.77 -7.78
CA PRO A 193 -5.82 15.76 -6.75
C PRO A 193 -4.45 16.42 -6.94
N LEU A 194 -4.36 17.69 -6.54
CA LEU A 194 -3.10 18.41 -6.35
C LEU A 194 -2.55 18.12 -4.95
N TYR A 195 -1.26 18.35 -4.74
CA TYR A 195 -0.66 18.33 -3.40
C TYR A 195 -0.86 19.69 -2.75
N GLU A 196 -1.46 19.71 -1.56
CA GLU A 196 -1.49 20.89 -0.70
C GLU A 196 -0.09 21.10 -0.09
N TYR A 197 0.29 22.34 0.16
CA TYR A 197 1.56 22.63 0.83
C TYR A 197 1.55 22.05 2.26
N ASN A 198 2.68 21.47 2.69
CA ASN A 198 2.84 20.72 3.94
C ASN A 198 1.94 19.47 4.05
N LYS A 199 1.45 18.93 2.92
CA LYS A 199 0.69 17.69 2.90
C LYS A 199 1.07 16.76 1.77
N GLY A 200 0.92 15.48 2.06
CA GLY A 200 0.97 14.39 1.13
C GLY A 200 2.37 13.82 0.93
N LEU A 201 2.43 12.51 0.71
CA LEU A 201 3.63 11.75 0.44
C LEU A 201 3.65 11.30 -1.02
N PRO A 202 4.83 11.29 -1.66
CA PRO A 202 4.95 10.94 -3.07
C PRO A 202 4.62 9.46 -3.30
N ILE A 203 3.65 9.19 -4.18
CA ILE A 203 3.24 7.82 -4.53
C ILE A 203 4.29 7.21 -5.46
N GLY A 204 5.06 6.24 -4.97
CA GLY A 204 6.10 5.56 -5.73
C GLY A 204 7.40 5.32 -4.97
N ASN A 205 7.58 6.01 -3.84
CA ASN A 205 8.75 5.85 -2.97
C ASN A 205 8.51 4.77 -1.90
N MET A 206 9.56 4.03 -1.55
CA MET A 206 9.52 3.05 -0.47
C MET A 206 9.36 3.73 0.90
N THR A 207 10.04 4.88 1.09
CA THR A 207 9.87 5.68 2.32
C THR A 207 8.41 6.09 2.53
N SER A 208 7.71 6.54 1.48
CA SER A 208 6.31 6.93 1.57
C SER A 208 5.42 5.79 2.02
N GLN A 209 5.70 4.55 1.56
CA GLN A 209 4.95 3.37 1.98
C GLN A 209 5.14 3.11 3.48
N PHE A 210 6.39 3.12 3.96
CA PHE A 210 6.68 2.93 5.37
C PHE A 210 6.11 4.05 6.24
N LEU A 211 6.32 5.32 5.86
CA LEU A 211 5.82 6.46 6.60
C LEU A 211 4.29 6.47 6.66
N SER A 212 3.61 6.02 5.60
CA SER A 212 2.15 5.91 5.57
C SER A 212 1.61 4.85 6.54
N ILE A 213 2.31 3.74 6.76
CA ILE A 213 1.90 2.78 7.80
C ILE A 213 2.24 3.30 9.19
N TYR A 214 3.38 3.98 9.34
CA TYR A 214 3.82 4.54 10.62
C TYR A 214 2.92 5.68 11.08
N TYR A 215 2.41 6.54 10.19
CA TYR A 215 1.60 7.72 10.54
C TYR A 215 0.48 7.44 11.56
N LEU A 216 -0.21 6.31 11.43
CA LEU A 216 -1.35 5.95 12.29
C LEU A 216 -1.01 4.95 13.40
N TYR A 217 0.28 4.75 13.73
CA TYR A 217 0.68 3.73 14.71
C TYR A 217 0.09 3.98 16.11
N LYS A 218 0.03 5.25 16.58
CA LYS A 218 -0.57 5.57 17.89
C LYS A 218 -2.07 5.29 17.89
N LEU A 219 -2.77 5.60 16.81
CA LEU A 219 -4.19 5.25 16.64
C LEU A 219 -4.41 3.73 16.67
N ASP A 220 -3.53 2.94 16.04
CA ASP A 220 -3.61 1.47 16.10
C ASP A 220 -3.58 0.97 17.56
N HIS A 221 -2.66 1.49 18.38
CA HIS A 221 -2.56 1.17 19.81
C HIS A 221 -3.77 1.65 20.60
N TYR A 222 -4.27 2.86 20.32
CA TYR A 222 -5.44 3.42 20.98
C TYR A 222 -6.70 2.58 20.74
N ILE A 223 -6.92 2.14 19.49
CA ILE A 223 -8.05 1.25 19.13
C ILE A 223 -8.00 -0.05 19.94
N VAL A 224 -6.82 -0.64 20.09
CA VAL A 224 -6.66 -1.94 20.77
C VAL A 224 -6.73 -1.80 22.29
N ASN A 225 -6.04 -0.81 22.85
CA ASN A 225 -5.81 -0.70 24.28
C ASN A 225 -6.89 0.11 24.99
N ASN A 226 -7.31 1.24 24.41
CA ASN A 226 -8.26 2.17 25.02
C ASN A 226 -9.71 1.86 24.62
N LEU A 227 -9.96 1.59 23.34
CA LEU A 227 -11.29 1.21 22.86
C LEU A 227 -11.58 -0.29 23.01
N HIS A 228 -10.58 -1.07 23.45
CA HIS A 228 -10.68 -2.53 23.64
C HIS A 228 -11.11 -3.33 22.41
N LEU A 229 -10.91 -2.78 21.20
CA LEU A 229 -11.27 -3.40 19.93
C LEU A 229 -10.16 -4.36 19.46
N LYS A 230 -10.07 -5.51 20.13
CA LYS A 230 -8.99 -6.50 19.92
C LYS A 230 -8.98 -7.11 18.52
N TYR A 231 -10.13 -7.19 17.87
CA TYR A 231 -10.32 -7.80 16.54
C TYR A 231 -10.27 -6.74 15.46
N TYR A 232 -9.07 -6.19 15.26
CA TYR A 232 -8.78 -5.10 14.36
C TYR A 232 -7.78 -5.54 13.28
N VAL A 233 -7.97 -5.10 12.04
CA VAL A 233 -7.01 -5.28 10.94
C VAL A 233 -6.96 -3.99 10.13
N ARG A 234 -5.75 -3.49 9.87
CA ARG A 234 -5.51 -2.34 8.99
C ARG A 234 -4.63 -2.72 7.82
N TYR A 235 -5.06 -2.32 6.63
CA TYR A 235 -4.27 -2.38 5.42
C TYR A 235 -4.20 -0.97 4.81
N MET A 236 -3.11 -0.25 5.08
CA MET A 236 -2.96 1.17 4.71
C MET A 236 -4.10 2.04 5.27
N ASP A 237 -5.00 2.49 4.39
CA ASP A 237 -6.15 3.34 4.62
C ASP A 237 -7.46 2.56 4.83
N ASP A 238 -7.47 1.25 4.56
CA ASP A 238 -8.61 0.35 4.82
C ASP A 238 -8.54 -0.23 6.23
N PHE A 239 -9.54 0.08 7.06
CA PHE A 239 -9.71 -0.42 8.42
C PHE A 239 -10.87 -1.42 8.45
N ILE A 240 -10.65 -2.56 9.11
CA ILE A 240 -11.68 -3.54 9.43
C ILE A 240 -11.63 -3.81 10.92
N ILE A 241 -12.73 -3.49 11.60
CA ILE A 241 -12.87 -3.67 13.04
C ILE A 241 -14.10 -4.53 13.30
N PHE A 242 -13.97 -5.53 14.16
CA PHE A 242 -15.08 -6.37 14.58
C PHE A 242 -15.42 -6.17 16.04
N ASP A 243 -16.72 -6.22 16.33
CA ASP A 243 -17.23 -6.16 17.69
C ASP A 243 -18.61 -6.84 17.79
N ASN A 244 -18.98 -7.32 18.97
CA ASN A 244 -20.28 -7.96 19.19
C ASN A 244 -21.40 -6.93 19.47
N ASP A 245 -21.08 -5.76 20.03
CA ASP A 245 -22.05 -4.71 20.30
C ASP A 245 -22.04 -3.61 19.23
N LEU A 246 -23.18 -3.42 18.57
CA LEU A 246 -23.39 -2.39 17.56
C LEU A 246 -23.25 -0.97 18.14
N ASN A 247 -23.75 -0.74 19.35
CA ASN A 247 -23.75 0.59 19.95
C ASN A 247 -22.34 0.99 20.40
N HIS A 248 -21.62 0.06 21.02
CA HIS A 248 -20.20 0.24 21.31
C HIS A 248 -19.39 0.53 20.03
N LEU A 249 -19.61 -0.24 18.96
CA LEU A 249 -18.93 -0.03 17.68
C LEU A 249 -19.26 1.33 17.03
N LYS A 250 -20.50 1.81 17.13
CA LYS A 250 -20.90 3.15 16.67
C LYS A 250 -20.18 4.25 17.45
N LYS A 251 -20.16 4.17 18.79
CA LYS A 251 -19.45 5.13 19.64
C LYS A 251 -17.96 5.16 19.31
N CYS A 252 -17.34 3.99 19.21
CA CYS A 252 -15.93 3.86 18.83
C CYS A 252 -15.65 4.43 17.44
N LYS A 253 -16.54 4.21 16.46
CA LYS A 253 -16.41 4.80 15.13
C LYS A 253 -16.37 6.32 15.20
N ASP A 254 -17.25 6.95 15.96
CA ASP A 254 -17.29 8.42 16.06
C ASP A 254 -16.03 8.95 16.75
N ILE A 255 -15.52 8.29 17.80
CA ILE A 255 -14.23 8.62 18.44
C ILE A 255 -13.04 8.48 17.47
N ILE A 256 -13.00 7.39 16.69
CA ILE A 256 -11.91 7.17 15.72
C ILE A 256 -11.93 8.25 14.62
N ILE A 257 -13.13 8.64 14.15
CA ILE A 257 -13.27 9.71 13.16
C ILE A 257 -12.80 11.04 13.76
N ASP A 258 -13.16 11.34 15.00
CA ASP A 258 -12.73 12.56 15.69
C ASP A 258 -11.21 12.65 15.82
N ILE A 259 -10.55 11.58 16.27
CA ILE A 259 -9.08 11.51 16.34
C ILE A 259 -8.45 11.67 14.95
N LEU A 260 -9.00 11.01 13.92
CA LEU A 260 -8.50 11.13 12.55
C LEU A 260 -8.60 12.57 12.03
N GLU A 261 -9.70 13.27 12.29
CA GLU A 261 -9.94 14.63 11.80
C GLU A 261 -9.17 15.68 12.62
N ASN A 262 -9.14 15.57 13.95
CA ASN A 262 -8.58 16.59 14.84
C ASN A 262 -7.08 16.42 15.08
N GLU A 263 -6.61 15.20 15.37
CA GLU A 263 -5.20 14.96 15.68
C GLU A 263 -4.38 14.72 14.39
N TYR A 264 -4.92 13.91 13.48
CA TYR A 264 -4.22 13.51 12.26
C TYR A 264 -4.55 14.35 11.03
N LYS A 265 -5.52 15.27 11.12
CA LYS A 265 -5.96 16.14 10.01
C LYS A 265 -6.37 15.35 8.75
N LEU A 266 -6.85 14.12 8.92
CA LEU A 266 -7.30 13.22 7.86
C LEU A 266 -8.81 13.20 7.75
N LYS A 267 -9.31 13.28 6.50
CA LYS A 267 -10.75 13.17 6.22
C LYS A 267 -11.16 11.74 5.91
N VAL A 268 -12.23 11.28 6.53
CA VAL A 268 -12.78 9.94 6.31
C VAL A 268 -13.74 9.91 5.11
N ASN A 269 -13.72 8.84 4.34
CA ASN A 269 -14.65 8.62 3.24
C ASN A 269 -16.00 8.13 3.76
N LYS A 270 -16.94 9.06 3.98
CA LYS A 270 -18.29 8.77 4.52
C LYS A 270 -19.06 7.71 3.71
N LYS A 271 -18.88 7.64 2.38
CA LYS A 271 -19.59 6.66 1.53
C LYS A 271 -19.04 5.23 1.67
N LYS A 272 -17.76 5.09 2.01
CA LYS A 272 -17.09 3.80 2.18
C LYS A 272 -16.95 3.37 3.64
N THR A 273 -17.28 4.27 4.56
CA THR A 273 -17.28 4.01 5.99
C THR A 273 -18.69 3.64 6.44
N TRP A 274 -18.87 2.42 6.93
CA TRP A 274 -20.17 1.88 7.29
C TRP A 274 -20.00 0.71 8.24
N ILE A 275 -21.08 0.42 8.96
CA ILE A 275 -21.19 -0.73 9.85
C ILE A 275 -22.22 -1.69 9.26
N CYS A 276 -21.93 -2.99 9.27
CA CYS A 276 -22.94 -4.01 8.98
C CYS A 276 -22.86 -5.19 9.93
N ASN A 277 -23.93 -5.99 9.91
CA ASN A 277 -23.90 -7.33 10.45
C ASN A 277 -23.07 -8.25 9.52
N ILE A 278 -22.30 -9.14 10.12
CA ILE A 278 -21.46 -10.11 9.41
C ILE A 278 -22.24 -11.04 8.44
N ASP A 279 -23.52 -11.28 8.68
CA ASP A 279 -24.38 -12.13 7.85
C ASP A 279 -24.61 -11.51 6.46
N SER A 280 -24.74 -10.18 6.40
CA SER A 280 -24.78 -9.43 5.15
C SER A 280 -23.46 -9.51 4.38
N GLY A 281 -22.37 -9.72 5.12
CA GLY A 281 -21.01 -9.80 4.60
C GLY A 281 -20.39 -8.45 4.28
N PHE A 282 -19.08 -8.46 4.06
CA PHE A 282 -18.30 -7.29 3.68
C PHE A 282 -17.20 -7.67 2.68
N SER A 283 -16.65 -6.67 2.01
CA SER A 283 -15.54 -6.88 1.06
C SER A 283 -14.24 -6.23 1.53
N PHE A 284 -13.17 -7.01 1.51
CA PHE A 284 -11.83 -6.61 1.94
C PHE A 284 -10.77 -7.28 1.07
N LEU A 285 -9.80 -6.49 0.58
CA LEU A 285 -8.65 -6.94 -0.23
C LEU A 285 -8.98 -7.92 -1.37
N GLY A 286 -10.11 -7.68 -2.05
CA GLY A 286 -10.55 -8.49 -3.19
C GLY A 286 -11.33 -9.76 -2.86
N TYR A 287 -11.56 -10.03 -1.57
CA TYR A 287 -12.46 -11.06 -1.08
C TYR A 287 -13.76 -10.45 -0.54
N THR A 288 -14.81 -11.26 -0.52
CA THR A 288 -16.06 -11.01 0.16
C THR A 288 -16.23 -12.09 1.22
N CYS A 289 -16.29 -11.66 2.48
CA CYS A 289 -16.39 -12.51 3.66
C CYS A 289 -17.78 -12.37 4.27
N LYS A 290 -18.42 -13.48 4.61
CA LYS A 290 -19.71 -13.51 5.30
C LYS A 290 -19.83 -14.73 6.19
N VAL A 291 -20.71 -14.68 7.18
CA VAL A 291 -21.10 -15.86 7.97
C VAL A 291 -22.52 -16.25 7.54
N ILE A 292 -22.74 -17.54 7.28
CA ILE A 292 -24.07 -18.12 7.01
C ILE A 292 -24.15 -19.44 7.76
N ASP A 293 -25.22 -19.67 8.51
CA ASP A 293 -25.45 -20.90 9.27
C ASP A 293 -24.23 -21.32 10.08
N ASN A 294 -23.65 -20.35 10.79
CA ASN A 294 -22.45 -20.55 11.59
C ASN A 294 -21.20 -21.03 10.78
N LYS A 295 -21.18 -20.84 9.46
CA LYS A 295 -20.04 -21.16 8.58
C LYS A 295 -19.45 -19.89 7.97
N THR A 296 -18.12 -19.78 8.01
CA THR A 296 -17.38 -18.67 7.42
C THR A 296 -17.20 -18.92 5.93
N ILE A 297 -17.81 -18.07 5.11
CA ILE A 297 -17.77 -18.15 3.65
C ILE A 297 -16.91 -17.02 3.13
N VAL A 298 -15.83 -17.39 2.43
CA VAL A 298 -14.93 -16.46 1.75
C VAL A 298 -15.04 -16.69 0.24
N ARG A 299 -15.39 -15.64 -0.49
CA ARG A 299 -15.58 -15.66 -1.94
C ARG A 299 -14.77 -14.56 -2.60
N ILE A 300 -14.45 -14.72 -3.87
CA ILE A 300 -13.81 -13.66 -4.65
C ILE A 300 -14.84 -12.56 -4.91
N LYS A 301 -14.42 -11.30 -4.76
CA LYS A 301 -15.27 -10.15 -5.09
C LYS A 301 -15.70 -10.21 -6.55
N LYS A 302 -17.00 -10.02 -6.83
CA LYS A 302 -17.57 -10.10 -8.19
C LYS A 302 -16.82 -9.24 -9.20
N SER A 303 -16.51 -7.99 -8.84
CA SER A 303 -15.75 -7.08 -9.70
C SER A 303 -14.37 -7.60 -10.13
N ASN A 304 -13.75 -8.46 -9.32
CA ASN A 304 -12.47 -9.07 -9.66
C ASN A 304 -12.66 -10.24 -10.62
N ILE A 305 -13.72 -11.04 -10.45
CA ILE A 305 -14.10 -12.10 -11.40
C ILE A 305 -14.37 -11.51 -12.78
N ASP A 306 -15.10 -10.38 -12.85
CA ASP A 306 -15.41 -9.72 -14.13
C ASP A 306 -14.13 -9.22 -14.84
N LYS A 307 -13.16 -8.69 -14.07
CA LYS A 307 -11.86 -8.29 -14.60
C LYS A 307 -11.04 -9.48 -15.09
N ILE A 308 -11.02 -10.59 -14.34
CA ILE A 308 -10.34 -11.83 -14.75
C ILE A 308 -10.96 -12.32 -16.06
N LYS A 309 -12.29 -12.38 -16.15
CA LYS A 309 -13.00 -12.76 -17.37
C LYS A 309 -12.60 -11.88 -18.57
N LYS A 310 -12.59 -10.56 -18.40
CA LYS A 310 -12.17 -9.62 -19.47
C LYS A 310 -10.73 -9.89 -19.90
N ARG A 311 -9.82 -10.10 -18.94
CA ARG A 311 -8.40 -10.34 -19.24
C ARG A 311 -8.14 -11.70 -19.86
N VAL A 312 -8.84 -12.76 -19.44
CA VAL A 312 -8.73 -14.11 -20.05
C VAL A 312 -9.11 -14.04 -21.53
N LYS A 313 -10.22 -13.38 -21.87
CA LYS A 313 -10.62 -13.17 -23.27
C LYS A 313 -9.59 -12.40 -24.08
N GLU A 314 -9.04 -11.34 -23.50
CA GLU A 314 -8.01 -10.53 -24.14
C GLU A 314 -6.73 -11.36 -24.39
N VAL A 315 -6.30 -12.17 -23.41
CA VAL A 315 -5.13 -13.04 -23.53
C VAL A 315 -5.35 -14.11 -24.60
N LYS A 316 -6.54 -14.71 -24.67
CA LYS A 316 -6.93 -15.66 -25.73
C LYS A 316 -6.83 -15.01 -27.12
N TYR A 317 -7.46 -13.86 -27.30
CA TYR A 317 -7.37 -13.10 -28.55
C TYR A 317 -5.91 -12.78 -28.96
N LEU A 318 -5.09 -12.34 -28.00
CA LEU A 318 -3.68 -12.04 -28.27
C LEU A 318 -2.86 -13.29 -28.62
N TYR A 319 -3.19 -14.43 -28.02
CA TYR A 319 -2.57 -15.71 -28.34
C TYR A 319 -2.97 -16.17 -29.74
N ASP A 320 -4.26 -16.20 -30.07
CA ASP A 320 -4.79 -16.64 -31.37
C ASP A 320 -4.30 -15.75 -32.52
N SER A 321 -4.18 -14.44 -32.26
CA SER A 321 -3.60 -13.47 -33.23
C SER A 321 -2.07 -13.53 -33.32
N LYS A 322 -1.41 -14.49 -32.66
CA LYS A 322 0.06 -14.65 -32.59
C LYS A 322 0.81 -13.42 -32.08
N ARG A 323 0.13 -12.55 -31.33
CA ARG A 323 0.71 -11.36 -30.68
C ARG A 323 1.23 -11.63 -29.28
N MET A 324 0.96 -12.82 -28.74
CA MET A 324 1.42 -13.26 -27.43
C MET A 324 1.89 -14.71 -27.48
N ASP A 325 3.05 -14.95 -26.90
CA ASP A 325 3.65 -16.27 -26.78
C ASP A 325 2.88 -17.16 -25.80
N ILE A 326 2.88 -18.48 -26.07
CA ILE A 326 2.15 -19.48 -25.29
C ILE A 326 2.60 -19.49 -23.82
N TYR A 327 3.90 -19.35 -23.57
CA TYR A 327 4.43 -19.37 -22.20
C TYR A 327 3.89 -18.19 -21.40
N LYS A 328 3.88 -16.98 -21.99
CA LYS A 328 3.31 -15.79 -21.34
C LYS A 328 1.81 -15.93 -21.09
N ALA A 329 1.09 -16.49 -22.05
CA ALA A 329 -0.35 -16.69 -21.93
C ALA A 329 -0.65 -17.69 -20.81
N PHE A 330 0.02 -18.85 -20.82
CA PHE A 330 -0.06 -19.87 -19.79
C PHE A 330 0.26 -19.29 -18.40
N CYS A 331 1.37 -18.55 -18.26
CA CYS A 331 1.74 -17.91 -17.00
C CYS A 331 0.63 -16.98 -16.47
N THR A 332 -0.02 -16.22 -17.36
CA THR A 332 -1.10 -15.30 -16.97
C THR A 332 -2.33 -16.08 -16.48
N ILE A 333 -2.75 -17.12 -17.21
CA ILE A 333 -3.89 -17.97 -16.84
C ILE A 333 -3.63 -18.68 -15.52
N MET A 334 -2.45 -19.30 -15.36
CA MET A 334 -2.07 -19.99 -14.13
C MET A 334 -2.02 -19.05 -12.93
N THR A 335 -1.52 -17.82 -13.11
CA THR A 335 -1.54 -16.82 -12.04
C THR A 335 -2.95 -16.60 -11.51
N TYR A 336 -3.97 -16.46 -12.36
CA TYR A 336 -5.35 -16.30 -11.89
C TYR A 336 -5.89 -17.52 -11.16
N THR A 337 -5.53 -18.73 -11.60
CA THR A 337 -5.95 -19.99 -10.97
C THR A 337 -5.49 -20.08 -9.51
N TYR A 338 -4.30 -19.57 -9.19
CA TYR A 338 -3.68 -19.69 -7.86
C TYR A 338 -3.64 -18.40 -7.02
N SER A 339 -4.01 -17.25 -7.60
CA SER A 339 -3.96 -15.96 -6.88
C SER A 339 -4.92 -15.87 -5.69
N TYR A 340 -6.05 -16.58 -5.74
CA TYR A 340 -7.07 -16.52 -4.70
C TYR A 340 -7.06 -17.76 -3.81
N LYS A 341 -6.19 -17.78 -2.80
CA LYS A 341 -5.94 -18.97 -1.95
C LYS A 341 -7.06 -19.28 -0.96
N PHE A 342 -7.86 -18.29 -0.58
CA PHE A 342 -8.86 -18.41 0.50
C PHE A 342 -10.29 -18.64 0.02
N SER A 343 -10.49 -18.83 -1.29
CA SER A 343 -11.83 -19.03 -1.87
C SER A 343 -11.93 -20.32 -2.65
N ASP A 344 -13.16 -20.83 -2.80
CA ASP A 344 -13.46 -21.91 -3.73
C ASP A 344 -13.29 -21.40 -5.18
N ASN A 345 -12.12 -21.70 -5.78
CA ASN A 345 -11.72 -21.22 -7.11
C ASN A 345 -12.52 -21.84 -8.26
N LYS A 346 -13.57 -22.62 -7.97
CA LYS A 346 -14.51 -23.15 -8.98
C LYS A 346 -15.00 -22.09 -9.97
N LYS A 347 -15.31 -20.87 -9.52
CA LYS A 347 -15.75 -19.80 -10.42
C LYS A 347 -14.67 -19.36 -11.39
N ILE A 348 -13.42 -19.22 -10.93
CA ILE A 348 -12.29 -18.89 -11.80
C ILE A 348 -12.07 -20.02 -12.80
N LYS A 349 -12.03 -21.27 -12.32
CA LYS A 349 -11.84 -22.45 -13.18
C LYS A 349 -12.92 -22.54 -14.28
N LYS A 350 -14.19 -22.31 -13.94
CA LYS A 350 -15.28 -22.25 -14.93
C LYS A 350 -15.07 -21.16 -15.98
N VAL A 351 -14.60 -19.97 -15.58
CA VAL A 351 -14.30 -18.88 -16.51
C VAL A 351 -13.14 -19.24 -17.44
N ILE A 352 -12.08 -19.84 -16.89
CA ILE A 352 -10.91 -20.25 -17.67
C ILE A 352 -11.28 -21.38 -18.64
N ASN A 353 -11.95 -22.44 -18.17
CA ASN A 353 -12.39 -23.55 -19.02
C ASN A 353 -13.19 -23.05 -20.22
N ARG A 354 -14.20 -22.21 -19.95
CA ARG A 354 -15.09 -21.70 -20.99
C ARG A 354 -14.39 -20.83 -22.05
N TYR A 355 -13.45 -19.97 -21.66
CA TYR A 355 -12.90 -18.93 -22.55
C TYR A 355 -11.46 -19.19 -23.01
N TRP A 356 -10.80 -20.21 -22.48
CA TRP A 356 -9.43 -20.56 -22.85
C TRP A 356 -9.33 -21.94 -23.51
N TYR A 357 -10.07 -22.93 -22.98
CA TYR A 357 -10.00 -24.33 -23.43
C TYR A 357 -11.17 -24.75 -24.35
N GLU A 358 -12.37 -24.18 -24.16
CA GLU A 358 -13.58 -24.56 -24.91
C GLU A 358 -13.91 -23.63 -26.10
N GLU A 359 -13.29 -22.46 -26.17
CA GLU A 359 -13.27 -21.53 -27.33
C GLU A 359 -11.90 -21.61 -28.01
#